data_AF-A0AA43L632-F1
#
_entry.id   AF-A0AA43L632-F1
#
_cell.length_a   1.000
_cell.length_b   1.000
_cell.length_c   1.000
_cell.angle_alpha   90.00
_cell.angle_beta   90.00
_cell.angle_gamma   90.00
#
_symmetry.space_group_name_H-M   'P 1'
#
loop_
_entity.id
_entity.type
_entity.pdbx_description
1 polymer ?
#
loop_
_entity_poly.entity_id
_entity_poly.type
_entity_poly.pdbx_seq_one_letter_code
_entity_poly.pdbx_strand_id
1 'polypeptide(L)'
;MRRNRSGLVSDIALLSFLVLLFICIVFISGAPDDYIQNIIILNVAFILAIVTYFTTVTAGLVLNLVFIFTYGFYTMYQTISLGETIELNTYFWLIMTPLLTVVLWIFTLSNRELQAENQRLEKKTANMAIIDENTDLRNSISFQKDAALFTGISTRYQIPLTLLVVKVKYWNEIRRIIPEDKLAEAIHS
;
A
#
# COMPACT_ATOMS: atom_id res chain seq x y z
N MET A 1 5.54 9.01 -14.17
CA MET A 1 4.86 7.90 -14.89
C MET A 1 4.61 6.66 -14.02
N ARG A 2 5.49 6.27 -13.07
CA ARG A 2 5.25 5.10 -12.18
C ARG A 2 3.99 5.21 -11.30
N ARG A 3 3.68 6.39 -10.74
CA ARG A 3 2.51 6.63 -9.87
C ARG A 3 1.16 6.25 -10.52
N ASN A 4 0.93 6.70 -11.76
CA ASN A 4 -0.30 6.37 -12.48
C ASN A 4 -0.37 4.87 -12.80
N ARG A 5 0.77 4.22 -13.02
CA ARG A 5 0.82 2.79 -13.33
C ARG A 5 0.44 1.93 -12.13
N SER A 6 0.95 2.20 -10.92
CA SER A 6 0.55 1.44 -9.72
C SER A 6 -0.91 1.71 -9.35
N GLY A 7 -1.39 2.96 -9.45
CA GLY A 7 -2.82 3.28 -9.29
C GLY A 7 -3.71 2.47 -10.24
N LEU A 8 -3.44 2.54 -11.55
CA LEU A 8 -4.17 1.78 -12.57
C LEU A 8 -4.12 0.27 -12.34
N VAL A 9 -2.97 -0.28 -11.93
CA VAL A 9 -2.84 -1.71 -11.64
C VAL A 9 -3.71 -2.12 -10.45
N SER A 10 -3.79 -1.27 -9.41
CA SER A 10 -4.68 -1.52 -8.27
C SER A 10 -6.15 -1.53 -8.70
N ASP A 11 -6.57 -0.55 -9.48
CA ASP A 11 -7.95 -0.44 -9.95
C ASP A 11 -8.33 -1.60 -10.86
N ILE A 12 -7.45 -1.97 -11.79
CA ILE A 12 -7.63 -3.13 -12.67
C ILE A 12 -7.69 -4.43 -11.88
N ALA A 13 -6.84 -4.60 -10.87
CA ALA A 13 -6.86 -5.79 -10.02
C ALA A 13 -8.17 -5.89 -9.22
N LEU A 14 -8.66 -4.78 -8.68
CA LEU A 14 -9.94 -4.74 -7.97
C LEU A 14 -11.12 -5.06 -8.90
N LEU A 15 -11.15 -4.44 -10.08
CA LEU A 15 -12.18 -4.72 -11.10
C LEU A 15 -12.14 -6.18 -11.55
N SER A 16 -10.95 -6.72 -11.78
CA SER A 16 -10.77 -8.12 -12.16
C SER A 16 -11.29 -9.05 -11.05
N PHE A 17 -11.00 -8.75 -9.78
CA PHE A 17 -11.48 -9.52 -8.65
C PHE A 17 -13.03 -9.53 -8.58
N LEU A 18 -13.66 -8.36 -8.78
CA LEU A 18 -15.11 -8.25 -8.80
C LEU A 18 -15.73 -9.00 -9.98
N VAL A 19 -15.13 -8.91 -11.17
CA VAL A 19 -15.56 -9.68 -12.35
C VAL A 19 -15.45 -11.18 -12.11
N LEU A 20 -14.37 -11.65 -11.48
CA LEU A 20 -14.22 -13.07 -11.14
C LEU A 20 -15.27 -13.54 -10.13
N LEU A 21 -15.58 -12.74 -9.11
CA LEU A 21 -16.67 -13.04 -8.18
C LEU A 21 -18.02 -13.09 -8.90
N PHE A 22 -18.28 -12.17 -9.82
CA PHE A 22 -19.49 -12.19 -10.64
C PHE A 22 -19.59 -13.47 -11.49
N ILE A 23 -18.48 -13.88 -12.13
CA ILE A 23 -18.41 -15.14 -12.88
C ILE A 23 -18.71 -16.34 -11.97
N CYS A 24 -18.15 -16.37 -10.75
CA CYS A 24 -18.49 -17.41 -9.77
C CYS A 24 -20.00 -17.42 -9.49
N ILE A 25 -20.61 -16.27 -9.17
CA ILE A 25 -22.04 -16.21 -8.84
C ILE A 25 -22.91 -16.70 -10.01
N VAL A 26 -22.61 -16.28 -11.24
CA VAL A 26 -23.33 -16.73 -12.45
C VAL A 26 -23.17 -18.25 -12.64
N PHE A 27 -21.96 -18.78 -12.44
CA PHE A 27 -21.70 -20.21 -12.53
C PHE A 27 -22.52 -21.01 -11.50
N ILE A 28 -22.55 -20.56 -10.24
CA ILE A 28 -23.32 -21.19 -9.16
C ILE A 28 -24.83 -21.17 -9.48
N SER A 29 -25.33 -20.06 -10.03
CA SER A 29 -26.74 -19.95 -10.42
C SER A 29 -27.12 -20.89 -11.57
N GLY A 30 -26.17 -21.32 -12.39
CA GLY A 30 -26.39 -22.26 -13.49
C GLY A 30 -26.36 -23.74 -13.09
N ALA A 31 -25.90 -24.06 -11.88
CA ALA A 31 -25.75 -25.41 -11.36
C ALA A 31 -26.56 -25.60 -10.05
N PRO A 32 -27.90 -25.74 -10.15
CA PRO A 32 -28.79 -25.80 -8.98
C PRO A 32 -28.60 -27.05 -8.12
N ASP A 33 -28.19 -28.17 -8.70
CA ASP A 33 -28.02 -29.45 -7.98
C ASP A 33 -26.87 -29.37 -6.94
N ASP A 34 -25.82 -28.60 -7.24
CA ASP A 34 -24.63 -28.42 -6.40
C ASP A 34 -24.59 -27.09 -5.64
N TYR A 35 -25.71 -26.36 -5.60
CA TYR A 35 -25.75 -24.97 -5.13
C TYR A 35 -25.13 -24.78 -3.73
N ILE A 36 -25.43 -25.67 -2.79
CA ILE A 36 -24.93 -25.60 -1.41
C ILE A 36 -23.42 -25.84 -1.35
N GLN A 37 -22.92 -26.87 -2.05
CA GLN A 37 -21.49 -27.17 -2.12
C GLN A 37 -20.71 -25.99 -2.71
N ASN A 38 -21.25 -25.42 -3.78
CA ASN A 38 -20.67 -24.27 -4.47
C ASN A 38 -20.57 -23.01 -3.61
N ILE A 39 -21.60 -22.72 -2.81
CA ILE A 39 -21.56 -21.61 -1.86
C ILE A 39 -20.49 -21.85 -0.78
N ILE A 40 -20.36 -23.07 -0.28
CA ILE A 40 -19.35 -23.40 0.74
C ILE A 40 -17.95 -23.17 0.16
N ILE A 41 -17.69 -23.68 -1.05
CA ILE A 41 -16.39 -23.51 -1.72
C ILE A 41 -16.10 -22.03 -1.98
N LEU A 42 -17.09 -21.24 -2.44
CA LEU A 42 -16.91 -19.80 -2.64
C LEU A 42 -16.51 -19.09 -1.34
N ASN A 43 -17.16 -19.42 -0.22
CA ASN A 43 -16.82 -18.84 1.08
C ASN A 43 -15.42 -19.22 1.53
N VAL A 44 -15.03 -20.50 1.35
CA VAL A 44 -13.66 -20.93 1.67
C VAL A 44 -12.64 -20.20 0.78
N ALA A 45 -12.89 -20.10 -0.52
CA ALA A 45 -12.05 -19.33 -1.45
C ALA A 45 -11.92 -17.87 -1.02
N PHE A 46 -13.00 -17.26 -0.54
CA PHE A 46 -12.99 -15.89 -0.02
C PHE A 46 -12.16 -15.75 1.26
N ILE A 47 -12.28 -16.70 2.20
CA ILE A 47 -11.45 -16.74 3.41
C ILE A 47 -9.97 -16.88 3.04
N LEU A 48 -9.64 -17.76 2.09
CA LEU A 48 -8.27 -17.91 1.58
C LEU A 48 -7.73 -16.62 0.99
N ALA A 49 -8.57 -15.90 0.25
CA ALA A 49 -8.23 -14.60 -0.30
C ALA A 49 -7.95 -13.59 0.83
N ILE A 50 -8.82 -13.51 1.86
CA ILE A 50 -8.60 -12.65 3.04
C ILE A 50 -7.29 -12.98 3.76
N VAL A 51 -7.00 -14.27 3.98
CA VAL A 51 -5.74 -14.68 4.61
C VAL A 51 -4.54 -14.23 3.79
N THR A 52 -4.63 -14.31 2.45
CA THR A 52 -3.58 -13.86 1.52
C THR A 52 -3.34 -12.36 1.61
N TYR A 53 -4.40 -11.56 1.82
CA TYR A 53 -4.29 -10.11 2.02
C TYR A 53 -3.42 -9.76 3.24
N PHE A 54 -3.57 -10.50 4.35
CA PHE A 54 -2.83 -10.22 5.59
C PHE A 54 -1.43 -10.85 5.65
N THR A 55 -1.17 -11.91 4.89
CA THR A 55 0.09 -12.67 4.97
C THR A 55 0.99 -12.38 3.75
N THR A 56 1.20 -13.37 2.89
CA THR A 56 2.01 -13.31 1.68
C THR A 56 1.36 -14.14 0.58
N VAL A 57 1.72 -13.87 -0.68
CA VAL A 57 1.26 -14.69 -1.82
C VAL A 57 1.63 -16.15 -1.67
N THR A 58 2.82 -16.43 -1.13
CA THR A 58 3.31 -17.79 -0.94
C THR A 58 2.45 -18.56 0.06
N ALA A 59 2.07 -17.93 1.18
CA ALA A 59 1.16 -18.54 2.14
C ALA A 59 -0.24 -18.77 1.53
N GLY A 60 -0.75 -17.78 0.79
CA GLY A 60 -2.04 -17.88 0.09
C GLY A 60 -2.08 -19.02 -0.94
N LEU A 61 -1.04 -19.14 -1.76
CA LEU A 61 -0.92 -20.19 -2.77
C LEU A 61 -0.72 -21.58 -2.14
N VAL A 62 0.05 -21.70 -1.07
CA VAL A 62 0.19 -22.97 -0.33
C VAL A 62 -1.16 -23.40 0.27
N LEU A 63 -1.92 -22.47 0.85
CA LEU A 63 -3.26 -22.78 1.35
C LEU A 63 -4.23 -23.17 0.23
N ASN A 64 -4.15 -22.52 -0.94
CA ASN A 64 -4.90 -22.95 -2.12
C ASN A 64 -4.54 -24.36 -2.56
N LEU A 65 -3.26 -24.71 -2.54
CA LEU A 65 -2.79 -26.04 -2.89
C LEU A 65 -3.33 -27.08 -1.91
N VAL A 66 -3.28 -26.81 -0.60
CA VAL A 66 -3.88 -27.67 0.43
C VAL A 66 -5.38 -27.82 0.23
N PHE A 67 -6.08 -26.72 -0.08
CA PHE A 67 -7.50 -26.74 -0.39
C PHE A 67 -7.81 -27.60 -1.61
N ILE A 68 -7.07 -27.42 -2.70
CA ILE A 68 -7.21 -28.21 -3.95
C ILE A 68 -6.98 -29.69 -3.70
N PHE A 69 -5.95 -30.07 -2.94
CA PHE A 69 -5.69 -31.46 -2.61
C PHE A 69 -6.80 -32.06 -1.75
N THR A 70 -7.31 -31.31 -0.77
CA THR A 70 -8.40 -31.77 0.10
C THR A 70 -9.70 -31.94 -0.70
N TYR A 71 -10.03 -30.95 -1.52
CA TYR A 71 -11.22 -30.96 -2.37
C TYR A 71 -11.15 -32.05 -3.44
N GLY A 72 -10.01 -32.17 -4.13
CA GLY A 72 -9.77 -33.21 -5.13
C GLY A 72 -9.82 -34.62 -4.52
N PHE A 73 -9.28 -34.81 -3.31
CA PHE A 73 -9.39 -36.09 -2.60
C PHE A 73 -10.84 -36.42 -2.25
N TYR A 74 -11.62 -35.43 -1.79
CA TYR A 74 -13.04 -35.60 -1.50
C TYR A 74 -13.84 -35.99 -2.76
N THR A 75 -13.65 -35.30 -3.88
CA THR A 75 -14.31 -35.64 -5.15
C THR A 75 -13.88 -37.01 -5.65
N MET A 76 -12.60 -37.36 -5.55
CA MET A 76 -12.12 -38.68 -5.96
C MET A 76 -12.74 -39.80 -5.11
N TYR A 77 -12.92 -39.58 -3.81
CA TYR A 77 -13.62 -40.52 -2.93
C TYR A 77 -15.09 -40.71 -3.35
N GLN A 78 -15.80 -39.62 -3.67
CA GLN A 78 -17.18 -39.70 -4.18
C GLN A 78 -17.25 -40.47 -5.51
N THR A 79 -16.38 -40.16 -6.47
CA THR A 79 -16.34 -40.84 -7.77
C THR A 79 -16.07 -42.34 -7.65
N ILE A 80 -15.14 -42.75 -6.78
CA ILE A 80 -14.79 -44.17 -6.61
C ILE A 80 -15.86 -44.92 -5.81
N SER A 81 -16.42 -44.31 -4.77
CA SER A 81 -17.35 -44.99 -3.85
C SER A 81 -18.82 -44.93 -4.29
N LEU A 82 -19.24 -43.87 -4.98
CA LEU A 82 -20.63 -43.67 -5.42
C LEU A 82 -20.80 -43.79 -6.94
N GLY A 83 -19.70 -43.88 -7.70
CA GLY A 83 -19.74 -43.98 -9.17
C GLY A 83 -20.11 -42.67 -9.87
N GLU A 84 -20.09 -41.54 -9.15
CA GLU A 84 -20.37 -40.22 -9.71
C GLU A 84 -19.26 -39.75 -10.66
N THR A 85 -19.65 -39.20 -11.81
CA THR A 85 -18.71 -38.64 -12.78
C THR A 85 -18.13 -37.33 -12.28
N ILE A 86 -16.86 -37.04 -12.61
CA ILE A 86 -16.25 -35.75 -12.29
C ILE A 86 -16.97 -34.66 -13.09
N GLU A 87 -17.73 -33.82 -12.37
CA GLU A 87 -18.48 -32.75 -12.99
C GLU A 87 -17.62 -31.53 -13.34
N LEU A 88 -18.10 -30.74 -14.31
CA LEU A 88 -17.47 -29.50 -14.76
C LEU A 88 -17.23 -28.51 -13.59
N ASN A 89 -18.04 -28.61 -12.55
CA ASN A 89 -17.94 -27.87 -11.31
C ASN A 89 -16.57 -28.04 -10.60
N THR A 90 -16.06 -29.26 -10.56
CA THR A 90 -14.78 -29.55 -9.91
C THR A 90 -13.61 -28.85 -10.62
N TYR A 91 -13.62 -28.84 -11.95
CA TYR A 91 -12.60 -28.16 -12.75
C TYR A 91 -12.67 -26.64 -12.63
N PHE A 92 -13.88 -26.09 -12.52
CA PHE A 92 -14.08 -24.65 -12.32
C PHE A 92 -13.39 -24.17 -11.04
N TRP A 93 -13.67 -24.80 -9.90
CA TRP A 93 -13.11 -24.40 -8.61
C TRP A 93 -11.61 -24.64 -8.48
N LEU A 94 -11.08 -25.64 -9.17
CA LEU A 94 -9.64 -25.93 -9.24
C LEU A 94 -8.85 -24.75 -9.79
N ILE A 95 -9.40 -24.05 -10.78
CA ILE A 95 -8.75 -22.91 -11.45
C ILE A 95 -9.14 -21.58 -10.78
N MET A 96 -10.40 -21.42 -10.41
CA MET A 96 -10.92 -20.14 -9.91
C MET A 96 -10.37 -19.77 -8.53
N THR A 97 -10.16 -20.74 -7.64
CA THR A 97 -9.65 -20.46 -6.28
C THR A 97 -8.22 -19.87 -6.32
N PRO A 98 -7.24 -20.46 -7.04
CA PRO A 98 -5.94 -19.83 -7.24
C PRO A 98 -6.00 -18.48 -7.96
N LEU A 99 -6.87 -18.36 -8.97
CA LEU A 99 -7.00 -17.14 -9.76
C LEU A 99 -7.47 -15.96 -8.90
N LEU A 100 -8.50 -16.15 -8.07
CA LEU A 100 -8.97 -15.15 -7.10
C LEU A 100 -7.85 -14.70 -6.14
N THR A 101 -7.06 -15.66 -5.68
CA THR A 101 -5.94 -15.42 -4.76
C THR A 101 -4.83 -14.59 -5.41
N VAL A 102 -4.47 -14.89 -6.67
CA VAL A 102 -3.44 -14.16 -7.42
C VAL A 102 -3.89 -12.73 -7.69
N VAL A 103 -5.14 -12.53 -8.13
CA VAL A 103 -5.65 -11.18 -8.41
C VAL A 103 -5.69 -10.33 -7.13
N LEU A 104 -6.13 -10.89 -6.01
CA LEU A 104 -6.14 -10.18 -4.74
C LEU A 104 -4.72 -9.87 -4.24
N TRP A 105 -3.77 -10.76 -4.50
CA TRP A 105 -2.36 -10.48 -4.20
C TRP A 105 -1.82 -9.30 -5.03
N ILE A 106 -2.08 -9.25 -6.33
CA ILE A 106 -1.67 -8.12 -7.20
C ILE A 106 -2.25 -6.80 -6.65
N PHE A 107 -3.52 -6.81 -6.27
CA PHE A 107 -4.17 -5.66 -5.63
C PHE A 107 -3.45 -5.25 -4.32
N THR A 108 -3.11 -6.22 -3.47
CA THR A 108 -2.42 -5.98 -2.19
C THR A 108 -1.03 -5.41 -2.40
N LEU A 109 -0.28 -5.96 -3.37
CA LEU A 109 1.06 -5.48 -3.71
C LEU A 109 1.02 -4.03 -4.19
N SER A 110 0.10 -3.71 -5.10
CA SER A 110 -0.02 -2.35 -5.64
C SER A 110 -0.40 -1.34 -4.56
N ASN A 111 -1.31 -1.70 -3.66
CA ASN A 111 -1.68 -0.84 -2.53
C ASN A 111 -0.51 -0.59 -1.57
N ARG A 112 0.30 -1.62 -1.27
CA ARG A 112 1.49 -1.47 -0.44
C ARG A 112 2.51 -0.53 -1.08
N GLU A 113 2.72 -0.61 -2.39
CA GLU A 113 3.59 0.32 -3.13
C GLU A 113 3.07 1.76 -3.04
N LEU A 114 1.76 1.96 -3.25
CA LEU A 114 1.13 3.27 -3.16
C LEU A 114 1.24 3.87 -1.75
N GLN A 115 1.01 3.08 -0.70
CA GLN A 115 1.17 3.52 0.69
C GLN A 115 2.62 3.88 1.02
N ALA A 116 3.59 3.07 0.61
CA ALA A 116 5.01 3.36 0.83
C ALA A 116 5.46 4.62 0.09
N GLU A 117 4.95 4.85 -1.13
CA GLU A 117 5.20 6.07 -1.88
C GLU A 117 4.57 7.30 -1.20
N ASN A 118 3.33 7.18 -0.71
CA ASN A 118 2.66 8.27 -0.02
C ASN A 118 3.42 8.68 1.25
N GLN A 119 3.82 7.71 2.08
CA GLN A 119 4.68 7.97 3.25
C GLN A 119 6.02 8.61 2.88
N ARG A 120 6.62 8.22 1.75
CA ARG A 120 7.85 8.85 1.25
C ARG A 120 7.60 10.29 0.82
N LEU A 121 6.49 10.57 0.15
CA LEU A 121 6.12 11.92 -0.27
C LEU A 121 5.83 12.81 0.94
N GLU A 122 5.08 12.33 1.94
CA GLU A 122 4.87 13.04 3.21
C GLU A 122 6.20 13.39 3.89
N LYS A 123 7.13 12.43 3.99
CA LYS A 123 8.47 12.69 4.52
C LYS A 123 9.25 13.72 3.70
N LYS A 124 9.17 13.66 2.37
CA LYS A 124 9.83 14.65 1.49
C LYS A 124 9.22 16.04 1.66
N THR A 125 7.90 16.16 1.72
CA THR A 125 7.21 17.43 1.94
C THR A 125 7.55 18.00 3.31
N ALA A 126 7.60 17.16 4.36
CA ALA A 126 8.05 17.59 5.68
C ALA A 126 9.52 18.05 5.68
N ASN A 127 10.39 17.41 4.89
CA ASN A 127 11.79 17.80 4.76
C ASN A 127 11.99 19.04 3.87
N MET A 128 11.16 19.26 2.85
CA MET A 128 11.18 20.49 2.05
C MET A 128 10.60 21.65 2.85
N ALA A 129 9.57 21.40 3.67
CA ALA A 129 9.09 22.36 4.63
C ALA A 129 10.14 22.71 5.70
N ILE A 130 11.23 21.96 5.85
CA ILE A 130 12.32 22.28 6.79
C ILE A 130 13.31 23.32 6.21
N ILE A 131 13.27 23.63 4.92
CA ILE A 131 14.16 24.59 4.26
C ILE A 131 13.33 25.79 3.79
N ASP A 132 13.73 27.00 4.15
CA ASP A 132 13.08 28.23 3.68
C ASP A 132 13.53 28.53 2.24
N GLU A 133 12.60 28.44 1.29
CA GLU A 133 12.83 28.56 -0.15
C GLU A 133 13.40 29.93 -0.57
N ASN A 134 13.27 30.97 0.27
CA ASN A 134 13.77 32.32 -0.04
C ASN A 134 15.20 32.58 0.45
N THR A 135 15.73 31.74 1.34
CA THR A 135 17.03 32.01 2.00
C THR A 135 17.97 30.81 2.06
N ASP A 136 17.52 29.62 1.64
CA ASP A 136 18.23 28.34 1.78
C ASP A 136 18.64 28.03 3.25
N LEU A 137 18.06 28.77 4.21
CA LEU A 137 18.26 28.60 5.64
C LEU A 137 17.22 27.61 6.20
N ARG A 138 17.60 26.93 7.27
CA ARG A 138 16.72 26.06 8.05
C ARG A 138 15.48 26.85 8.54
N ASN A 139 14.29 26.40 8.17
CA ASN A 139 13.00 26.97 8.60
C ASN A 139 12.92 27.01 10.13
N SER A 140 12.26 28.03 10.70
CA SER A 140 11.74 28.08 12.08
C SER A 140 11.27 26.75 12.70
N ILE A 141 10.60 25.86 11.94
CA ILE A 141 10.17 24.52 12.39
C ILE A 141 11.38 23.63 12.69
N SER A 142 12.39 23.65 11.83
CA SER A 142 13.63 22.90 12.03
C SER A 142 14.46 23.47 13.19
N PHE A 143 14.51 24.80 13.32
CA PHE A 143 15.12 25.49 14.45
C PHE A 143 14.44 25.10 15.78
N GLN A 144 13.11 25.07 15.85
CA GLN A 144 12.39 24.65 17.06
C GLN A 144 12.71 23.19 17.45
N LYS A 145 12.80 22.31 16.45
CA LYS A 145 13.10 20.89 16.67
C LYS A 145 14.52 20.68 17.21
N ASP A 146 15.50 21.37 16.64
CA ASP A 146 16.89 21.36 17.11
C ASP A 146 17.02 22.02 18.48
N ALA A 147 16.37 23.17 18.70
CA ALA A 147 16.40 23.89 19.97
C ALA A 147 15.85 23.02 21.11
N ALA A 148 14.75 22.29 20.90
CA ALA A 148 14.22 21.36 21.88
C ALA A 148 15.22 20.23 22.21
N LEU A 149 15.89 19.69 21.19
CA LEU A 149 16.85 18.60 21.33
C LEU A 149 18.12 19.05 22.06
N PHE A 150 18.69 20.19 21.67
CA PHE A 150 19.88 20.78 22.30
C PHE A 150 19.60 21.32 23.71
N THR A 151 18.40 21.83 23.99
CA THR A 151 17.98 22.22 25.35
C THR A 151 17.91 20.99 26.26
N GLY A 152 17.39 19.86 25.76
CA GLY A 152 17.39 18.59 26.48
C GLY A 152 18.79 18.07 26.81
N ILE A 153 19.72 18.15 25.84
CA ILE A 153 21.13 17.77 26.04
C ILE A 153 21.81 18.71 27.04
N SER A 154 21.62 20.02 26.89
CA SER A 154 22.18 21.05 27.77
C SER A 154 21.75 20.82 29.22
N THR A 155 20.46 20.55 29.46
CA THR A 155 19.91 20.27 30.79
C THR A 155 20.52 19.00 31.41
N ARG A 156 20.66 17.94 30.59
CA ARG A 156 21.15 16.63 31.05
C ARG A 156 22.65 16.57 31.30
N TYR A 157 23.44 17.25 30.47
CA TYR A 157 24.90 17.19 30.50
C TYR A 157 25.57 18.48 30.98
N GLN A 158 24.77 19.49 31.39
CA GLN A 158 25.25 20.80 31.86
C GLN A 158 26.18 21.50 30.85
N ILE A 159 25.92 21.30 29.55
CA ILE A 159 26.69 21.93 28.47
C ILE A 159 26.05 23.30 28.17
N PRO A 160 26.81 24.41 28.16
CA PRO A 160 26.24 25.73 27.87
C PRO A 160 25.71 25.82 26.43
N LEU A 161 24.45 26.21 26.28
CA LEU A 161 23.77 26.42 25.00
C LEU A 161 23.64 27.93 24.73
N THR A 162 24.09 28.38 23.56
CA THR A 162 24.05 29.80 23.16
C THR A 162 23.13 29.97 21.96
N LEU A 163 22.20 30.94 22.04
CA LEU A 163 21.31 31.31 20.95
C LEU A 163 21.71 32.66 20.35
N LEU A 164 21.98 32.70 19.05
CA LEU A 164 22.26 33.92 18.30
C LEU A 164 21.02 34.35 17.51
N VAL A 165 20.52 35.56 17.78
CA VAL A 165 19.38 36.15 17.05
C VAL A 165 19.87 37.33 16.22
N VAL A 166 19.84 37.20 14.90
CA VAL A 166 20.23 38.27 13.97
C VAL A 166 18.98 38.94 13.43
N LYS A 167 18.87 40.26 13.60
CA LYS A 167 17.80 41.08 13.03
C LYS A 167 18.40 42.17 12.16
N VAL A 168 18.14 42.12 10.86
CA VAL A 168 18.54 43.18 9.92
C VAL A 168 17.61 44.38 10.08
N LYS A 169 18.17 45.56 10.37
CA LYS A 169 17.41 46.82 10.40
C LYS A 169 17.14 47.31 8.98
N TYR A 170 15.99 47.97 8.76
CA TYR A 170 15.60 48.59 7.49
C TYR A 170 15.45 47.65 6.28
N TRP A 171 15.16 46.35 6.51
CA TRP A 171 14.98 45.34 5.45
C TRP A 171 14.02 45.77 4.32
N ASN A 172 12.91 46.40 4.68
CA ASN A 172 11.90 46.87 3.72
C ASN A 172 12.41 48.01 2.81
N GLU A 173 13.34 48.83 3.30
CA GLU A 173 13.95 49.90 2.51
C GLU A 173 15.03 49.35 1.59
N ILE A 174 15.84 48.40 2.08
CA ILE A 174 16.88 47.71 1.29
C ILE A 174 16.24 46.96 0.11
N ARG A 175 15.12 46.24 0.35
CA ARG A 175 14.37 45.53 -0.70
C ARG A 175 13.78 46.46 -1.77
N ARG A 176 13.54 47.74 -1.46
CA ARG A 176 13.02 48.72 -2.43
C ARG A 176 14.10 49.31 -3.33
N ILE A 177 15.37 49.26 -2.90
CA ILE A 177 16.48 49.92 -3.60
C ILE A 177 17.27 48.91 -4.46
N ILE A 178 17.27 47.63 -4.09
CA ILE A 178 18.05 46.59 -4.75
C ILE A 178 17.10 45.59 -5.47
N PRO A 179 17.31 45.30 -6.78
CA PRO A 179 16.57 44.25 -7.50
C PRO A 179 16.71 42.87 -6.84
N GLU A 180 15.65 42.05 -6.86
CA GLU A 180 15.59 40.74 -6.15
C GLU A 180 16.74 39.80 -6.52
N ASP A 181 17.20 39.87 -7.76
CA ASP A 181 18.31 39.14 -8.37
C ASP A 181 19.68 39.46 -7.75
N LYS A 182 19.88 40.68 -7.20
CA LYS A 182 21.10 41.09 -6.50
C LYS A 182 21.03 40.87 -4.98
N LEU A 183 19.82 40.76 -4.43
CA LEU A 183 19.60 40.52 -2.99
C LEU A 183 19.92 39.08 -2.60
N ALA A 184 19.62 38.11 -3.47
CA ALA A 184 19.99 36.72 -3.25
C ALA A 184 21.52 36.54 -3.14
N GLU A 185 22.28 37.25 -3.98
CA GLU A 185 23.75 37.20 -4.02
C GLU A 185 24.38 37.72 -2.71
N ALA A 186 23.78 38.72 -2.05
CA ALA A 186 24.26 39.27 -0.78
C ALA A 186 23.93 38.42 0.46
N ILE A 187 23.00 37.48 0.36
CA ILE A 187 22.66 36.52 1.43
C ILE A 187 23.55 35.27 1.34
N HIS A 188 24.06 34.94 0.15
CA HIS A 188 24.88 33.75 -0.11
C HIS A 188 26.40 33.96 0.05
N SER A 189 26.88 35.17 0.37
CA SER A 189 28.31 35.49 0.56
C SER A 189 28.81 35.30 1.98
#